data_AF-A0A0F7ZGZ3-F1
#
_entry.id   AF-A0A0F7ZGZ3-F1
#
_cell.length_a   1.000
_cell.length_b   1.000
_cell.length_c   1.000
_cell.angle_alpha   90.00
_cell.angle_beta   90.00
_cell.angle_gamma   90.00
#
_symmetry.space_group_name_H-M   'P 1'
#
loop_
_entity.id
_entity.type
_entity.pdbx_description
1 polymer ?
#
loop_
_entity_poly.entity_id
_entity_poly.type
_entity_poly.pdbx_seq_one_letter_code
_entity_poly.pdbx_strand_id
1 'polypeptide(L)'
;MKLTHLSSASIAFASSMLATGIVVSYPEVIPGPGLPGLADIGVTSAQLYVMELPSTSAKILARFQPYCGPAEQAYANVKNIVACYHYLNKLGHTQCTVSAGWSEFCFSGNGKITGFAYGEASQSSYCSDVAHAVLYTIDHCTRPDQSVAGLQAANGNGNLIVSSVNRKWDGHRP
;
A
#
# COMPACT_ATOMS: atom_id res chain seq x y z
N MET A 1 -61.75 -59.87 12.28
CA MET A 1 -60.71 -59.57 11.27
C MET A 1 -59.95 -58.34 11.77
N LYS A 2 -58.73 -58.50 12.33
CA LYS A 2 -57.94 -57.43 12.97
C LYS A 2 -57.08 -56.74 11.90
N LEU A 3 -57.17 -55.41 11.80
CA LEU A 3 -56.31 -54.59 10.94
C LEU A 3 -55.22 -53.94 11.82
N THR A 4 -53.96 -54.30 11.57
CA THR A 4 -52.76 -53.73 12.18
C THR A 4 -52.32 -52.47 11.45
N HIS A 5 -52.30 -51.32 12.13
CA HIS A 5 -51.71 -50.08 11.64
C HIS A 5 -50.19 -50.06 11.92
N LEU A 6 -49.39 -49.93 10.86
CA LEU A 6 -47.93 -49.72 10.94
C LEU A 6 -47.66 -48.21 11.04
N SER A 7 -46.98 -47.80 12.12
CA SER A 7 -46.55 -46.43 12.39
C SER A 7 -45.16 -46.20 11.78
N SER A 8 -45.02 -45.17 10.94
CA SER A 8 -43.76 -44.81 10.27
C SER A 8 -42.98 -43.81 11.12
N ALA A 9 -41.77 -44.19 11.56
CA ALA A 9 -40.85 -43.30 12.27
C ALA A 9 -39.95 -42.55 11.27
N SER A 10 -40.05 -41.22 11.22
CA SER A 10 -39.20 -40.35 10.40
C SER A 10 -37.91 -39.99 11.14
N ILE A 11 -36.75 -40.34 10.58
CA ILE A 11 -35.42 -39.99 11.10
C ILE A 11 -35.06 -38.58 10.57
N ALA A 12 -34.89 -37.61 11.47
CA ALA A 12 -34.41 -36.28 11.12
C ALA A 12 -32.88 -36.25 11.11
N PHE A 13 -32.28 -36.02 9.94
CA PHE A 13 -30.84 -35.74 9.80
C PHE A 13 -30.57 -34.27 10.14
N ALA A 14 -29.90 -34.01 11.25
CA ALA A 14 -29.35 -32.69 11.55
C ALA A 14 -28.00 -32.52 10.84
N SER A 15 -27.99 -31.75 9.75
CA SER A 15 -26.76 -31.36 9.05
C SER A 15 -26.13 -30.15 9.74
N SER A 16 -25.03 -30.37 10.47
CA SER A 16 -24.16 -29.31 10.96
C SER A 16 -23.31 -28.75 9.82
N MET A 17 -23.57 -27.51 9.39
CA MET A 17 -22.70 -26.80 8.45
C MET A 17 -21.46 -26.28 9.16
N LEU A 18 -20.28 -26.80 8.79
CA LEU A 18 -19.00 -26.25 9.17
C LEU A 18 -18.68 -25.04 8.27
N ALA A 19 -18.76 -23.83 8.82
CA ALA A 19 -18.28 -22.63 8.15
C ALA A 19 -16.75 -22.61 8.22
N THR A 20 -16.09 -22.99 7.12
CA THR A 20 -14.64 -22.81 6.95
C THR A 20 -14.38 -21.36 6.57
N GLY A 21 -14.09 -20.50 7.55
CA GLY A 21 -13.62 -19.13 7.28
C GLY A 21 -12.23 -19.16 6.64
N ILE A 22 -12.07 -18.56 5.47
CA ILE A 22 -10.76 -18.35 4.83
C ILE A 22 -10.01 -17.28 5.63
N VAL A 23 -8.87 -17.64 6.23
CA VAL A 23 -7.96 -16.66 6.83
C VAL A 23 -7.22 -15.96 5.69
N VAL A 24 -7.62 -14.74 5.34
CA VAL A 24 -6.88 -13.91 4.38
C VAL A 24 -5.62 -13.39 5.07
N SER A 25 -4.46 -13.84 4.60
CA SER A 25 -3.16 -13.33 5.06
C SER A 25 -2.70 -12.18 4.18
N TYR A 26 -2.25 -11.10 4.80
CA TYR A 26 -1.68 -9.94 4.12
C TYR A 26 -0.17 -9.87 4.37
N PRO A 27 0.63 -9.43 3.39
CA PRO A 27 2.03 -9.11 3.63
C PRO A 27 2.18 -8.09 4.76
N GLU A 28 3.26 -8.22 5.52
CA GLU A 28 3.58 -7.22 6.54
C GLU A 28 3.94 -5.89 5.88
N VAL A 29 3.45 -4.79 6.44
CA VAL A 29 3.87 -3.44 6.10
C VAL A 29 5.01 -3.07 7.02
N ILE A 30 6.20 -2.86 6.47
CA ILE A 30 7.41 -2.60 7.24
C ILE A 30 7.82 -1.13 7.02
N PRO A 31 7.78 -0.31 8.08
CA PRO A 31 8.30 1.05 8.08
C PRO A 31 9.76 1.14 7.64
N GLY A 32 10.07 2.22 6.93
CA GLY A 32 11.44 2.60 6.64
C GLY A 32 12.23 3.00 7.90
N PRO A 33 13.57 2.96 7.86
CA PRO A 33 14.41 3.33 9.01
C PRO A 33 14.05 4.72 9.57
N GLY A 34 13.89 4.80 10.89
CA GLY A 34 13.60 6.06 11.60
C GLY A 34 12.13 6.49 11.60
N LEU A 35 11.24 5.78 10.89
CA LEU A 35 9.80 6.02 10.96
C LEU A 35 9.13 5.14 12.04
N PRO A 36 8.01 5.58 12.64
CA PRO A 36 7.31 4.82 13.68
C PRO A 36 6.85 3.42 13.24
N GLY A 37 6.88 2.45 14.16
CA GLY A 37 6.30 1.13 13.94
C GLY A 37 4.77 1.17 13.74
N LEU A 38 4.20 0.12 13.14
CA LEU A 38 2.73 0.01 13.03
C LEU A 38 2.05 0.02 14.40
N ALA A 39 2.65 -0.67 15.38
CA ALA A 39 2.16 -0.71 16.76
C ALA A 39 2.20 0.68 17.43
N ASP A 40 3.22 1.49 17.13
CA ASP A 40 3.38 2.84 17.70
C ASP A 40 2.27 3.79 17.24
N ILE A 41 1.71 3.54 16.06
CA ILE A 41 0.59 4.32 15.50
C ILE A 41 -0.77 3.60 15.61
N GLY A 42 -0.81 2.47 16.33
CA GLY A 42 -2.04 1.75 16.65
C GLY A 42 -2.74 1.10 15.45
N VAL A 43 -2.00 0.64 14.44
CA VAL A 43 -2.56 -0.04 13.26
C VAL A 43 -1.93 -1.40 12.99
N THR A 44 -2.59 -2.23 12.18
CA THR A 44 -2.03 -3.50 11.69
C THR A 44 -1.91 -3.51 10.17
N SER A 45 -1.06 -4.38 9.62
CA SER A 45 -0.96 -4.58 8.18
C SER A 45 -2.32 -4.91 7.55
N ALA A 46 -3.10 -5.81 8.16
CA ALA A 46 -4.41 -6.18 7.65
C ALA A 46 -5.36 -4.97 7.55
N GLN A 47 -5.36 -4.09 8.55
CA GLN A 47 -6.14 -2.85 8.50
C GLN A 47 -5.70 -1.97 7.33
N LEU A 48 -4.38 -1.78 7.13
CA LEU A 48 -3.85 -0.97 6.02
C LEU A 48 -4.23 -1.51 4.64
N TYR A 49 -4.42 -2.82 4.48
CA TYR A 49 -4.82 -3.43 3.20
C TYR A 49 -6.32 -3.32 2.88
N VAL A 50 -7.18 -3.07 3.87
CA VAL A 50 -8.64 -3.01 3.70
C VAL A 50 -9.21 -1.60 3.79
N MET A 51 -8.37 -0.60 4.07
CA MET A 51 -8.77 0.80 4.05
C MET A 51 -9.13 1.24 2.62
N GLU A 52 -10.10 2.15 2.52
CA GLU A 52 -10.47 2.75 1.24
C GLU A 52 -9.51 3.87 0.86
N LEU A 53 -9.13 3.91 -0.41
CA LEU A 53 -8.45 5.07 -0.99
C LEU A 53 -9.43 6.24 -1.11
N PRO A 54 -8.96 7.49 -0.95
CA PRO A 54 -9.78 8.65 -1.29
C PRO A 54 -10.11 8.63 -2.79
N SER A 55 -11.30 9.15 -3.15
CA SER A 55 -11.83 9.14 -4.52
C SER A 55 -11.11 10.08 -5.49
N THR A 56 -10.17 10.90 -5.02
CA THR A 56 -9.43 11.85 -5.85
C THR A 56 -8.01 12.05 -5.32
N SER A 57 -7.04 12.04 -6.23
CA SER A 57 -5.69 12.53 -5.94
C SER A 57 -5.70 14.06 -5.95
N ALA A 58 -5.06 14.68 -4.95
CA ALA A 58 -4.92 16.15 -4.90
C ALA A 58 -4.12 16.65 -6.11
N LYS A 59 -4.45 17.84 -6.63
CA LYS A 59 -3.65 18.49 -7.69
C LYS A 59 -2.25 18.79 -7.16
N ILE A 60 -1.25 18.07 -7.66
CA ILE A 60 0.15 18.29 -7.28
C ILE A 60 0.72 19.47 -8.06
N LEU A 61 1.26 20.46 -7.35
CA LEU A 61 1.97 21.60 -7.93
C LEU A 61 3.37 21.15 -8.36
N ALA A 62 3.50 20.65 -9.59
CA ALA A 62 4.71 19.94 -9.96
C ALA A 62 5.81 20.85 -10.55
N ARG A 63 6.91 21.02 -9.79
CA ARG A 63 8.25 21.41 -10.29
C ARG A 63 9.00 20.24 -10.95
N PHE A 64 8.41 19.05 -10.91
CA PHE A 64 8.93 17.79 -11.47
C PHE A 64 7.91 17.23 -12.45
N GLN A 65 8.34 16.66 -13.58
CA GLN A 65 7.43 16.01 -14.51
C GLN A 65 7.17 14.57 -14.03
N PRO A 66 5.96 14.23 -13.53
CA PRO A 66 5.67 12.87 -13.13
C PRO A 66 5.75 11.92 -14.33
N TYR A 67 6.17 10.68 -14.07
CA TYR A 67 6.17 9.64 -15.10
C TYR A 67 5.92 8.24 -14.52
N CYS A 68 5.32 7.40 -15.35
CA CYS A 68 4.94 6.03 -15.01
C CYS A 68 5.94 5.04 -15.60
N GLY A 69 6.18 3.93 -14.90
CA GLY A 69 6.96 2.80 -15.42
C GLY A 69 8.39 3.14 -15.84
N PRO A 70 9.29 3.51 -14.91
CA PRO A 70 10.70 3.74 -15.26
C PRO A 70 11.36 2.53 -15.93
N ALA A 71 10.85 1.32 -15.67
CA ALA A 71 11.16 0.09 -16.40
C ALA A 71 10.06 -0.96 -16.14
N GLU A 72 9.98 -2.01 -16.97
CA GLU A 72 9.02 -3.11 -16.77
C GLU A 72 9.22 -3.84 -15.43
N GLN A 73 10.47 -4.08 -15.04
CA GLN A 73 10.81 -4.70 -13.75
C GLN A 73 10.52 -3.81 -12.53
N ALA A 74 10.16 -2.54 -12.74
CA ALA A 74 9.80 -1.63 -11.65
C ALA A 74 8.36 -1.82 -11.17
N TYR A 75 7.53 -2.58 -11.87
CA TYR A 75 6.13 -2.77 -11.51
C TYR A 75 5.96 -3.70 -10.29
N ALA A 76 5.19 -3.22 -9.32
CA ALA A 76 4.82 -3.92 -8.09
C ALA A 76 3.32 -4.19 -8.05
N ASN A 77 2.87 -5.10 -7.18
CA ASN A 77 1.43 -5.27 -6.95
C ASN A 77 0.86 -4.00 -6.30
N VAL A 78 -0.20 -3.43 -6.87
CA VAL A 78 -0.78 -2.16 -6.41
C VAL A 78 -1.24 -2.22 -4.95
N LYS A 79 -1.74 -3.36 -4.47
CA LYS A 79 -2.21 -3.50 -3.07
C LYS A 79 -1.08 -3.30 -2.06
N ASN A 80 0.14 -3.71 -2.40
CA ASN A 80 1.32 -3.50 -1.56
C ASN A 80 1.69 -2.01 -1.46
N ILE A 81 1.56 -1.29 -2.57
CA ILE A 81 1.79 0.16 -2.63
C ILE A 81 0.68 0.92 -1.90
N VAL A 82 -0.58 0.50 -2.03
CA VAL A 82 -1.74 1.04 -1.30
C VAL A 82 -1.58 0.89 0.21
N ALA A 83 -1.14 -0.27 0.68
CA ALA A 83 -0.90 -0.49 2.11
C ALA A 83 0.18 0.47 2.66
N CYS A 84 1.26 0.69 1.90
CA CYS A 84 2.26 1.70 2.24
C CYS A 84 1.72 3.14 2.17
N TYR A 85 0.85 3.46 1.21
CA TYR A 85 0.15 4.75 1.18
C TYR A 85 -0.62 5.00 2.48
N HIS A 86 -1.42 4.02 2.94
CA HIS A 86 -2.21 4.17 4.16
C HIS A 86 -1.32 4.37 5.40
N TYR A 87 -0.19 3.65 5.47
CA TYR A 87 0.79 3.83 6.53
C TYR A 87 1.34 5.26 6.54
N LEU A 88 1.86 5.74 5.40
CA LEU A 88 2.43 7.09 5.29
C LEU A 88 1.39 8.19 5.54
N ASN A 89 0.16 7.98 5.10
CA ASN A 89 -0.94 8.91 5.35
C ASN A 89 -1.31 8.98 6.84
N LYS A 90 -1.30 7.83 7.55
CA LYS A 90 -1.55 7.77 9.00
C LYS A 90 -0.49 8.51 9.81
N LEU A 91 0.75 8.58 9.32
CA LEU A 91 1.81 9.37 9.95
C LEU A 91 1.58 10.89 9.89
N GLY A 92 0.70 11.37 8.99
CA GLY A 92 0.28 12.77 8.94
C GLY A 92 1.45 13.74 8.77
N HIS A 93 1.66 14.61 9.78
CA HIS A 93 2.72 15.62 9.81
C HIS A 93 4.07 15.11 10.35
N THR A 94 4.24 13.80 10.54
CA THR A 94 5.58 13.22 10.79
C THR A 94 6.49 13.50 9.59
N GLN A 95 7.77 13.80 9.85
CA GLN A 95 8.74 14.04 8.78
C GLN A 95 9.16 12.74 8.11
N CYS A 96 8.95 12.66 6.80
CA CYS A 96 9.55 11.66 5.93
C CYS A 96 10.82 12.28 5.32
N THR A 97 11.97 11.93 5.90
CA THR A 97 13.26 12.53 5.55
C THR A 97 14.08 11.57 4.69
N VAL A 98 14.60 12.10 3.59
CA VAL A 98 15.64 11.48 2.80
C VAL A 98 16.99 11.92 3.35
N SER A 99 17.82 10.97 3.77
CA SER A 99 19.20 11.22 4.18
C SER A 99 20.19 10.59 3.20
N ALA A 100 21.37 11.19 3.01
CA ALA A 100 22.39 10.73 2.07
C ALA A 100 21.88 10.51 0.63
N GLY A 101 20.94 11.36 0.19
CA GLY A 101 20.37 11.36 -1.15
C GLY A 101 19.23 10.35 -1.38
N TRP A 102 19.07 9.30 -0.55
CA TRP A 102 18.03 8.29 -0.75
C TRP A 102 17.53 7.68 0.56
N SER A 103 16.24 7.38 0.66
CA SER A 103 15.68 6.64 1.80
C SER A 103 14.47 5.81 1.39
N GLU A 104 14.30 4.64 2.01
CA GLU A 104 13.06 3.86 1.94
C GLU A 104 12.13 4.33 3.06
N PHE A 105 10.86 4.60 2.73
CA PHE A 105 9.85 5.03 3.69
C PHE A 105 8.94 3.89 4.14
N CYS A 106 8.70 2.92 3.26
CA CYS A 106 7.87 1.76 3.55
C CYS A 106 8.10 0.68 2.51
N PHE A 107 8.00 -0.59 2.90
CA PHE A 107 7.81 -1.67 1.94
C PHE A 107 6.77 -2.68 2.44
N SER A 108 6.16 -3.39 1.49
CA SER A 108 5.27 -4.51 1.78
C SER A 108 5.24 -5.46 0.59
N GLY A 109 5.30 -6.77 0.83
CA GLY A 109 5.38 -7.77 -0.25
C GLY A 109 6.48 -7.44 -1.26
N ASN A 110 6.10 -7.21 -2.53
CA ASN A 110 7.02 -6.81 -3.60
C ASN A 110 7.05 -5.29 -3.87
N GLY A 111 6.29 -4.46 -3.16
CA GLY A 111 6.25 -3.02 -3.35
C GLY A 111 7.08 -2.27 -2.32
N LYS A 112 7.69 -1.15 -2.72
CA LYS A 112 8.34 -0.20 -1.82
C LYS A 112 8.05 1.25 -2.22
N ILE A 113 8.07 2.12 -1.23
CA ILE A 113 8.04 3.57 -1.37
C ILE A 113 9.40 4.12 -0.97
N THR A 114 10.03 4.87 -1.85
CA THR A 114 11.35 5.49 -1.59
C THR A 114 11.29 6.98 -1.88
N GLY A 115 12.16 7.75 -1.23
CA GLY A 115 12.42 9.15 -1.53
C GLY A 115 13.84 9.37 -2.07
N PHE A 116 13.96 10.31 -3.00
CA PHE A 116 15.23 10.84 -3.50
C PHE A 116 15.29 12.35 -3.27
N ALA A 117 16.42 12.84 -2.76
CA ALA A 117 16.67 14.26 -2.56
C ALA A 117 17.24 14.87 -3.85
N TYR A 118 16.42 15.65 -4.56
CA TYR A 118 16.83 16.30 -5.81
C TYR A 118 17.70 17.52 -5.54
N GLY A 119 18.91 17.54 -6.10
CA GLY A 119 19.85 18.69 -6.02
C GLY A 119 20.54 18.89 -4.67
N GLU A 120 20.19 18.12 -3.63
CA GLU A 120 20.75 18.25 -2.28
C GLU A 120 21.03 16.88 -1.64
N ALA A 121 21.81 16.87 -0.56
CA ALA A 121 22.15 15.65 0.18
C ALA A 121 21.01 15.14 1.07
N SER A 122 20.05 16.00 1.41
CA SER A 122 18.94 15.71 2.33
C SER A 122 17.73 16.54 1.92
N GLN A 123 16.54 15.94 2.01
CA GLN A 123 15.25 16.61 1.80
C GLN A 123 14.21 15.98 2.73
N SER A 124 13.25 16.75 3.22
CA SER A 124 12.12 16.21 3.99
C SER A 124 10.79 16.81 3.55
N SER A 125 9.72 16.05 3.75
CA SER A 125 8.34 16.52 3.63
C SER A 125 7.50 15.82 4.68
N TYR A 126 6.28 16.29 4.94
CA TYR A 126 5.34 15.53 5.74
C TYR A 126 5.04 14.19 5.06
N CYS A 127 4.90 13.12 5.85
CA CYS A 127 4.58 11.80 5.31
C CYS A 127 3.21 11.76 4.61
N SER A 128 2.27 12.65 4.98
CA SER A 128 1.03 12.90 4.23
C SER A 128 1.28 13.47 2.82
N ASP A 129 2.25 14.38 2.64
CA ASP A 129 2.62 14.88 1.31
C ASP A 129 3.33 13.81 0.46
N VAL A 130 4.14 12.97 1.10
CA VAL A 130 4.71 11.77 0.46
C VAL A 130 3.59 10.82 0.05
N ALA A 131 2.60 10.59 0.91
CA ALA A 131 1.45 9.76 0.62
C ALA A 131 0.64 10.32 -0.56
N HIS A 132 0.48 11.63 -0.71
CA HIS A 132 -0.16 12.23 -1.89
C HIS A 132 0.60 11.93 -3.19
N ALA A 133 1.93 11.94 -3.18
CA ALA A 133 2.72 11.52 -4.34
C ALA A 133 2.50 10.03 -4.67
N VAL A 134 2.43 9.17 -3.65
CA VAL A 134 2.10 7.74 -3.83
C VAL A 134 0.69 7.58 -4.41
N LEU A 135 -0.30 8.30 -3.88
CA LEU A 135 -1.68 8.27 -4.38
C LEU A 135 -1.76 8.69 -5.85
N TYR A 136 -1.01 9.71 -6.27
CA TYR A 136 -0.91 10.09 -7.67
C TYR A 136 -0.43 8.91 -8.54
N THR A 137 0.63 8.21 -8.11
CA THR A 137 1.14 7.05 -8.86
C THR A 137 0.14 5.89 -8.90
N ILE A 138 -0.62 5.66 -7.83
CA ILE A 138 -1.69 4.66 -7.81
C ILE A 138 -2.78 5.03 -8.82
N ASP A 139 -3.21 6.29 -8.84
CA ASP A 139 -4.31 6.77 -9.69
C ASP A 139 -3.94 6.83 -11.18
N HIS A 140 -2.70 7.23 -11.50
CA HIS A 140 -2.28 7.52 -12.88
C HIS A 140 -1.39 6.45 -13.50
N CYS A 141 -0.71 5.62 -12.71
CA CYS A 141 0.28 4.66 -13.20
C CYS A 141 -0.10 3.19 -12.96
N THR A 142 -1.26 2.92 -12.35
CA THR A 142 -1.74 1.54 -12.21
C THR A 142 -2.21 1.01 -13.57
N ARG A 143 -1.70 -0.16 -13.93
CA ARG A 143 -2.04 -0.89 -15.15
C ARG A 143 -3.30 -1.76 -14.94
N PRO A 144 -3.94 -2.20 -16.05
CA PRO A 144 -5.09 -3.12 -15.97
C PRO A 144 -4.80 -4.42 -15.20
N ASP A 145 -3.55 -4.90 -15.21
CA ASP A 145 -3.11 -6.11 -14.50
C ASP A 145 -2.89 -5.91 -12.98
N GLN A 146 -3.29 -4.75 -12.44
CA GLN A 146 -3.14 -4.40 -11.02
C GLN A 146 -1.68 -4.25 -10.57
N SER A 147 -0.78 -3.99 -11.51
CA SER A 147 0.58 -3.57 -11.22
C SER A 147 0.73 -2.04 -11.32
N VAL A 148 1.66 -1.47 -10.54
CA VAL A 148 1.92 -0.03 -10.53
C VAL A 148 3.42 0.25 -10.44
N ALA A 149 3.88 1.26 -11.16
CA ALA A 149 5.19 1.87 -10.98
C ALA A 149 5.16 3.33 -11.41
N GLY A 150 5.74 4.23 -10.62
CA GLY A 150 5.82 5.64 -11.01
C GLY A 150 6.59 6.50 -10.03
N LEU A 151 6.86 7.72 -10.47
CA LEU A 151 7.54 8.74 -9.68
C LEU A 151 6.75 10.04 -9.68
N GLN A 152 6.75 10.71 -8.53
CA GLN A 152 6.11 12.00 -8.34
C GLN A 152 6.78 12.77 -7.19
N ALA A 153 6.87 14.09 -7.31
CA ALA A 153 7.34 14.92 -6.20
C ALA A 153 6.32 14.98 -5.06
N ALA A 154 6.81 15.03 -3.81
CA ALA A 154 5.95 15.25 -2.65
C ALA A 154 5.22 16.61 -2.77
N ASN A 155 3.93 16.65 -2.40
CA ASN A 155 3.06 17.80 -2.64
C ASN A 155 3.53 19.11 -1.96
N GLY A 156 4.15 19.02 -0.79
CA GLY A 156 4.71 20.17 -0.05
C GLY A 156 6.19 20.47 -0.37
N ASN A 157 6.91 19.52 -0.99
CA ASN A 157 8.34 19.66 -1.29
C ASN A 157 8.66 19.09 -2.69
N GLY A 158 8.75 20.00 -3.66
CA GLY A 158 9.10 19.68 -5.05
C GLY A 158 10.50 19.08 -5.27
N ASN A 159 11.37 19.08 -4.24
CA ASN A 159 12.72 18.52 -4.29
C ASN A 159 12.81 17.11 -3.67
N LEU A 160 11.72 16.59 -3.11
CA LEU A 160 11.65 15.20 -2.64
C LEU A 160 10.88 14.37 -3.66
N ILE A 161 11.60 13.59 -4.47
CA ILE A 161 10.98 12.72 -5.48
C ILE A 161 10.63 11.38 -4.85
N VAL A 162 9.36 11.02 -4.89
CA VAL A 162 8.82 9.79 -4.33
C VAL A 162 8.63 8.76 -5.43
N SER A 163 9.15 7.55 -5.22
CA SER A 163 8.99 6.43 -6.14
C SER A 163 8.13 5.35 -5.52
N SER A 164 7.13 4.88 -6.27
CA SER A 164 6.30 3.72 -5.96
C SER A 164 6.69 2.60 -6.91
N VAL A 165 7.44 1.61 -6.45
CA VAL A 165 8.14 0.66 -7.33
C VAL A 165 8.31 -0.72 -6.71
N ASN A 166 8.74 -1.68 -7.52
CA ASN A 166 9.12 -3.01 -7.09
C ASN A 166 10.33 -2.94 -6.15
N ARG A 167 10.29 -3.71 -5.06
CA ARG A 167 11.36 -3.73 -4.07
C ARG A 167 12.70 -4.16 -4.66
N LYS A 168 12.68 -5.08 -5.61
CA LYS A 168 13.87 -5.59 -6.31
C LYS A 168 14.41 -4.63 -7.38
N TRP A 169 13.66 -3.58 -7.73
CA TRP A 169 14.14 -2.57 -8.64
C TRP A 169 15.08 -1.61 -7.91
N ASP A 170 16.32 -1.57 -8.36
CA ASP A 170 17.42 -0.73 -7.90
C ASP A 170 17.69 0.44 -8.85
N GLY A 171 16.78 0.66 -9.82
CA GLY A 171 16.95 1.61 -10.90
C GLY A 171 17.35 2.99 -10.42
N HIS A 172 18.31 3.53 -11.15
CA HIS A 172 19.10 4.68 -10.76
C HIS A 172 18.22 5.88 -10.44
N ARG A 173 18.66 6.61 -9.41
CA ARG A 173 18.19 7.95 -9.01
C ARG A 173 17.75 8.73 -10.27
N PRO A 174 16.51 9.24 -10.33
CA PRO A 174 16.11 10.12 -11.44
C PRO A 174 17.04 11.32 -11.57
#